data_AF-A0A8H5PKL4-F1
#
_entry.id   AF-A0A8H5PKL4-F1
#
_cell.length_a   1.000
_cell.length_b   1.000
_cell.length_c   1.000
_cell.angle_alpha   90.00
_cell.angle_beta   90.00
_cell.angle_gamma   90.00
#
_symmetry.space_group_name_H-M   'P 1'
#
loop_
_entity.id
_entity.type
_entity.pdbx_description
1 polymer ?
#
loop_
_entity_poly.entity_id
_entity_poly.type
_entity_poly.pdbx_seq_one_letter_code
_entity_poly.pdbx_strand_id
1 'polypeptide(L)'
;MFSKSVLIALVPFAVAGPIAPRQGFGSGLGSGLGSGIPSFGLPSSGGGSTGGLPSIPSLGSGGSTGGLPSIPGLGSGGSSGGIPSIPGLGSGGSTGGLPSLGGGGSSFLPGGSTGGDTTGDTTGDTSGSASTSAPASQPTGSSETPRAEGGSSTSPFGSFLGSAGGSSGGFGGSTQNGLSGDCKDVTVIFARGTTEMGNVGTAAGPPFFQALAQQLGSDKLAVQGVEYAASVGGIMQMGDQAGSQKMASLVKEAYQKCPKTKVVMSGYSQGAMLVHNAAKSLPADTTGKIAAVVNFGDPFQRQAIQGVPSDRVKIICHAGDGVCAGTAAITPDHLTYSQDANTAAQFVVSKVK
;
A
#
# COMPACT_ATOMS: atom_id res chain seq x y z
N MET A 1 22.26 -12.60 -38.57
CA MET A 1 23.11 -11.65 -37.80
C MET A 1 22.54 -10.25 -37.98
N PHE A 2 21.80 -9.73 -37.00
CA PHE A 2 21.57 -8.28 -36.87
C PHE A 2 21.41 -7.99 -35.38
N SER A 3 22.48 -7.50 -34.76
CA SER A 3 22.51 -7.05 -33.38
C SER A 3 22.00 -5.61 -33.34
N LYS A 4 20.88 -5.37 -32.66
CA LYS A 4 20.46 -4.00 -32.31
C LYS A 4 20.88 -3.75 -30.86
N SER A 5 21.97 -2.99 -30.72
CA SER A 5 22.45 -2.46 -29.46
C SER A 5 21.39 -1.55 -28.83
N VAL A 6 20.89 -1.93 -27.66
CA VAL A 6 20.07 -1.06 -26.81
C VAL A 6 21.03 -0.17 -26.02
N LEU A 7 20.94 1.14 -26.28
CA LEU A 7 21.68 2.17 -25.56
C LEU A 7 21.00 2.38 -24.20
N ILE A 8 21.67 1.95 -23.12
CA ILE A 8 21.25 2.22 -21.74
C ILE A 8 21.59 3.68 -21.42
N ALA A 9 20.58 4.54 -21.36
CA ALA A 9 20.75 5.90 -20.83
C ALA A 9 20.73 5.83 -19.30
N LEU A 10 21.92 5.95 -18.69
CA LEU A 10 22.08 6.20 -17.26
C LEU A 10 21.66 7.65 -16.98
N VAL A 11 20.51 7.84 -16.34
CA VAL A 11 20.11 9.15 -15.80
C VAL A 11 20.74 9.30 -14.41
N PRO A 12 21.56 10.34 -14.14
CA PRO A 12 22.14 10.53 -12.83
C PRO A 12 21.07 11.03 -11.85
N PHE A 13 20.98 10.36 -10.70
CA PHE A 13 20.22 10.82 -9.54
C PHE A 13 20.83 12.13 -9.01
N ALA A 14 20.06 13.22 -9.07
CA ALA A 14 20.43 14.48 -8.43
C ALA A 14 20.21 14.38 -6.92
N VAL A 15 21.29 14.57 -6.16
CA VAL A 15 21.29 14.71 -4.70
C VAL A 15 20.78 16.11 -4.34
N ALA A 16 19.63 16.18 -3.68
CA ALA A 16 19.11 17.42 -3.10
C ALA A 16 19.89 17.76 -1.82
N GLY A 17 20.62 18.88 -1.84
CA GLY A 17 21.27 19.45 -0.65
C GLY A 17 20.29 20.16 0.31
N PRO A 18 20.73 20.50 1.53
CA PRO A 18 19.87 21.00 2.58
C PRO A 18 19.43 22.46 2.37
N ILE A 19 18.16 22.74 2.66
CA ILE A 19 17.54 24.07 2.62
C ILE A 19 17.80 24.79 3.95
N ALA A 20 18.47 25.94 3.90
CA ALA A 20 18.67 26.85 5.04
C ALA A 20 17.44 27.77 5.27
N PRO A 21 17.20 28.27 6.49
CA PRO A 21 16.02 29.05 6.83
C PRO A 21 16.16 30.52 6.41
N ARG A 22 15.09 31.08 5.83
CA ARG A 22 14.99 32.50 5.49
C ARG A 22 14.63 33.33 6.73
N GLN A 23 15.52 34.26 7.08
CA GLN A 23 15.27 35.31 8.06
C GLN A 23 14.32 36.38 7.49
N GLY A 24 13.48 36.93 8.37
CA GLY A 24 12.56 38.01 8.08
C GLY A 24 13.26 39.37 8.01
N PHE A 25 12.71 40.25 7.17
CA PHE A 25 13.00 41.67 7.13
C PHE A 25 11.70 42.42 7.38
N GLY A 26 11.69 43.30 8.38
CA GLY A 26 10.66 44.30 8.59
C GLY A 26 11.14 45.70 8.18
N SER A 27 10.21 46.59 7.84
CA SER A 27 10.10 48.01 8.29
C SER A 27 9.31 48.87 7.30
N GLY A 28 8.41 49.71 7.84
CA GLY A 28 7.71 50.82 7.17
C GLY A 28 6.46 51.23 7.95
N LEU A 29 6.58 52.09 8.98
CA LEU A 29 6.33 53.54 8.98
C LEU A 29 4.84 53.94 8.99
N GLY A 30 4.40 54.55 10.10
CA GLY A 30 3.10 55.22 10.24
C GLY A 30 2.92 55.87 11.62
N SER A 31 3.13 57.18 11.69
CA SER A 31 3.07 58.06 12.87
C SER A 31 1.63 58.36 13.33
N GLY A 32 1.42 58.57 14.65
CA GLY A 32 0.19 59.12 15.20
C GLY A 32 0.30 59.45 16.69
N LEU A 33 0.04 60.71 17.05
CA LEU A 33 0.26 61.37 18.35
C LEU A 33 -0.64 60.88 19.49
N GLY A 34 -0.20 61.08 20.74
CA GLY A 34 -1.10 61.11 21.91
C GLY A 34 -0.37 61.14 23.26
N SER A 35 -0.21 62.33 23.83
CA SER A 35 0.44 62.67 25.11
C SER A 35 -0.29 62.10 26.35
N GLY A 36 0.46 61.77 27.41
CA GLY A 36 -0.10 61.56 28.76
C GLY A 36 0.86 60.92 29.75
N ILE A 37 1.60 61.74 30.50
CA ILE A 37 2.37 61.40 31.72
C ILE A 37 1.43 61.58 32.94
N PRO A 38 1.63 60.93 34.11
CA PRO A 38 2.77 61.24 34.99
C PRO A 38 3.44 60.05 35.72
N SER A 39 4.63 60.37 36.23
CA SER A 39 5.58 59.65 37.07
C SER A 39 5.02 58.92 38.31
N PHE A 40 5.75 57.92 38.82
CA PHE A 40 6.42 57.93 40.14
C PHE A 40 7.11 56.58 40.44
N GLY A 41 8.35 56.63 40.96
CA GLY A 41 8.84 55.66 41.96
C GLY A 41 9.89 54.62 41.54
N LEU A 42 11.18 55.00 41.58
CA LEU A 42 12.35 54.14 41.84
C LEU A 42 12.59 54.06 43.37
N PRO A 43 13.27 53.02 43.91
CA PRO A 43 14.75 52.98 44.00
C PRO A 43 15.36 51.61 43.60
N SER A 44 16.55 51.55 42.97
CA SER A 44 17.93 51.54 43.54
C SER A 44 18.16 50.36 44.51
N SER A 45 19.12 49.43 44.37
CA SER A 45 20.57 49.60 44.15
C SER A 45 21.32 48.23 44.16
N GLY A 46 22.51 48.19 43.51
CA GLY A 46 23.66 47.31 43.80
C GLY A 46 23.68 45.92 43.15
N GLY A 47 24.76 45.38 42.56
CA GLY A 47 26.16 45.79 42.40
C GLY A 47 27.07 44.54 42.26
N GLY A 48 28.06 44.57 41.34
CA GLY A 48 29.27 43.71 41.29
C GLY A 48 29.12 42.30 40.68
N SER A 49 29.79 41.96 39.56
CA SER A 49 31.20 41.45 39.44
C SER A 49 31.34 40.02 40.01
N THR A 50 31.91 38.97 39.40
CA THR A 50 32.94 38.78 38.36
C THR A 50 33.11 37.28 38.10
N GLY A 51 33.40 36.88 36.85
CA GLY A 51 34.40 35.84 36.47
C GLY A 51 34.07 34.34 36.62
N GLY A 52 34.32 33.56 35.55
CA GLY A 52 34.68 32.14 35.67
C GLY A 52 34.20 31.18 34.57
N LEU A 53 34.95 31.08 33.46
CA LEU A 53 35.02 29.95 32.51
C LEU A 53 36.50 29.86 32.04
N PRO A 54 37.00 28.77 31.43
CA PRO A 54 36.52 27.39 31.32
C PRO A 54 37.64 26.35 31.67
N SER A 55 37.36 25.04 31.58
CA SER A 55 38.42 24.03 31.45
C SER A 55 37.97 22.84 30.58
N ILE A 56 38.80 22.56 29.58
CA ILE A 56 38.77 21.46 28.61
C ILE A 56 39.88 20.48 29.05
N PRO A 57 39.75 19.16 28.81
CA PRO A 57 40.93 18.33 28.64
C PRO A 57 41.01 17.75 27.22
N SER A 58 42.20 17.86 26.64
CA SER A 58 42.67 17.16 25.44
C SER A 58 44.03 16.54 25.79
N LEU A 59 44.21 15.24 25.56
CA LEU A 59 45.45 14.50 25.20
C LEU A 59 45.15 12.98 25.32
N GLY A 60 45.63 12.09 24.45
CA GLY A 60 46.66 12.25 23.44
C GLY A 60 46.81 11.08 22.46
N SER A 61 47.73 11.29 21.53
CA SER A 61 48.21 10.35 20.51
C SER A 61 49.21 9.33 21.06
N GLY A 62 49.17 8.12 20.51
CA GLY A 62 50.27 7.15 20.53
C GLY A 62 50.12 6.17 19.36
N GLY A 63 51.09 6.14 18.46
CA GLY A 63 51.13 5.21 17.32
C GLY A 63 52.21 4.12 17.50
N SER A 64 52.06 3.01 16.76
CA SER A 64 53.08 2.03 16.30
C SER A 64 52.35 0.81 15.71
N THR A 65 52.37 0.60 14.39
CA THR A 65 53.26 -0.32 13.64
C THR A 65 53.18 -1.81 14.03
N GLY A 66 52.79 -2.65 13.05
CA GLY A 66 53.20 -4.06 13.00
C GLY A 66 52.10 -5.07 12.68
N GLY A 67 52.27 -5.81 11.56
CA GLY A 67 51.91 -7.24 11.51
C GLY A 67 50.78 -7.67 10.56
N LEU A 68 51.12 -7.85 9.28
CA LEU A 68 50.51 -8.88 8.43
C LEU A 68 50.91 -10.28 8.95
N PRO A 69 50.07 -11.31 8.72
CA PRO A 69 50.62 -12.60 8.34
C PRO A 69 50.09 -13.08 6.98
N SER A 70 51.01 -13.59 6.19
CA SER A 70 50.78 -14.30 4.93
C SER A 70 50.39 -15.78 5.18
N ILE A 71 49.38 -16.23 4.44
CA ILE A 71 49.05 -17.52 3.77
C ILE A 71 49.93 -18.77 4.08
N PRO A 72 49.34 -20.00 4.09
CA PRO A 72 49.17 -20.81 2.85
C PRO A 72 47.81 -21.58 2.83
N GLY A 73 47.24 -22.14 1.76
CA GLY A 73 47.62 -22.43 0.39
C GLY A 73 46.35 -22.94 -0.34
N LEU A 74 46.23 -22.68 -1.65
CA LEU A 74 46.30 -23.67 -2.74
C LEU A 74 45.49 -24.97 -2.53
N GLY A 75 44.41 -25.10 -3.32
CA GLY A 75 43.62 -26.32 -3.47
C GLY A 75 42.74 -26.26 -4.72
N SER A 76 43.38 -26.28 -5.90
CA SER A 76 42.70 -26.64 -7.16
C SER A 76 42.37 -28.14 -7.12
N GLY A 77 41.09 -28.47 -7.10
CA GLY A 77 40.60 -29.84 -7.23
C GLY A 77 39.48 -29.88 -8.27
N GLY A 78 39.84 -30.25 -9.50
CA GLY A 78 38.87 -30.69 -10.50
C GLY A 78 38.46 -32.14 -10.21
N SER A 79 37.17 -32.43 -10.37
CA SER A 79 36.58 -33.75 -10.59
C SER A 79 35.18 -33.48 -11.16
N SER A 80 34.93 -33.59 -12.47
CA SER A 80 34.76 -34.82 -13.27
C SER A 80 33.83 -35.86 -12.62
N GLY A 81 32.64 -36.01 -13.20
CA GLY A 81 31.87 -37.24 -13.13
C GLY A 81 30.47 -37.09 -12.54
N GLY A 82 29.44 -37.41 -13.33
CA GLY A 82 28.13 -37.78 -12.80
C GLY A 82 26.92 -37.24 -13.56
N ILE A 83 26.79 -37.61 -14.84
CA ILE A 83 25.50 -37.58 -15.54
C ILE A 83 24.76 -38.89 -15.16
N PRO A 84 23.53 -38.86 -14.62
CA PRO A 84 22.67 -40.03 -14.66
C PRO A 84 21.80 -39.96 -15.91
N SER A 85 21.92 -41.03 -16.68
CA SER A 85 21.25 -41.32 -17.94
C SER A 85 19.72 -41.22 -17.88
N ILE A 86 19.19 -40.67 -18.96
CA ILE A 86 17.79 -40.80 -19.41
C ILE A 86 17.54 -42.26 -19.81
N PRO A 87 16.42 -42.87 -19.39
CA PRO A 87 15.83 -43.98 -20.11
C PRO A 87 14.52 -43.58 -20.78
N GLY A 88 14.33 -44.00 -22.04
CA GLY A 88 13.01 -44.32 -22.55
C GLY A 88 12.54 -43.58 -23.79
N LEU A 89 13.14 -43.91 -24.93
CA LEU A 89 12.51 -43.77 -26.25
C LEU A 89 11.44 -44.86 -26.39
N GLY A 90 10.19 -44.46 -26.65
CA GLY A 90 9.09 -45.37 -26.96
C GLY A 90 8.20 -44.77 -28.05
N SER A 91 8.44 -45.19 -29.29
CA SER A 91 7.57 -44.96 -30.44
C SER A 91 6.25 -45.73 -30.29
N GLY A 92 5.13 -45.10 -30.62
CA GLY A 92 3.85 -45.77 -30.82
C GLY A 92 2.81 -44.77 -31.34
N GLY A 93 2.40 -44.93 -32.61
CA GLY A 93 1.57 -43.97 -33.32
C GLY A 93 0.05 -44.23 -33.27
N SER A 94 -0.64 -43.27 -33.92
CA SER A 94 -1.90 -43.40 -34.66
C SER A 94 -3.24 -43.41 -33.91
N THR A 95 -4.02 -42.32 -34.04
CA THR A 95 -5.30 -42.20 -34.82
C THR A 95 -6.36 -41.29 -34.16
N GLY A 96 -7.06 -40.53 -35.01
CA GLY A 96 -8.33 -39.84 -34.73
C GLY A 96 -8.16 -38.37 -34.29
N GLY A 97 -8.86 -37.37 -34.80
CA GLY A 97 -9.95 -37.25 -35.77
C GLY A 97 -10.38 -35.77 -35.78
N LEU A 98 -10.73 -35.23 -36.94
CA LEU A 98 -11.21 -33.85 -37.13
C LEU A 98 -12.62 -33.68 -36.51
N PRO A 99 -13.05 -32.43 -36.26
CA PRO A 99 -14.03 -31.91 -37.22
C PRO A 99 -13.82 -30.47 -37.68
N SER A 100 -14.38 -30.25 -38.87
CA SER A 100 -14.47 -29.04 -39.69
C SER A 100 -15.44 -27.99 -39.15
N LEU A 101 -15.05 -26.71 -39.21
CA LEU A 101 -15.90 -25.50 -39.33
C LEU A 101 -15.01 -24.49 -40.08
N GLY A 102 -15.28 -24.06 -41.32
CA GLY A 102 -16.50 -23.38 -41.76
C GLY A 102 -16.23 -21.87 -41.77
N GLY A 103 -15.58 -21.37 -42.82
CA GLY A 103 -15.16 -19.96 -42.95
C GLY A 103 -16.19 -19.06 -43.61
N GLY A 104 -16.00 -17.74 -43.46
CA GLY A 104 -16.63 -16.73 -44.31
C GLY A 104 -16.59 -15.30 -43.72
N GLY A 105 -16.06 -14.35 -44.51
CA GLY A 105 -16.37 -12.91 -44.41
C GLY A 105 -15.23 -12.02 -43.89
N SER A 106 -14.21 -11.68 -44.68
CA SER A 106 -14.12 -10.54 -45.63
C SER A 106 -14.00 -9.15 -44.98
N SER A 107 -12.77 -8.66 -44.97
CA SER A 107 -12.33 -7.29 -44.71
C SER A 107 -12.61 -6.38 -45.91
N PHE A 108 -13.13 -5.16 -45.72
CA PHE A 108 -12.88 -4.01 -46.60
C PHE A 108 -13.18 -2.66 -45.89
N LEU A 109 -12.23 -1.73 -45.99
CA LEU A 109 -12.30 -0.27 -45.84
C LEU A 109 -11.75 0.31 -47.17
N PRO A 110 -11.72 1.65 -47.46
CA PRO A 110 -12.29 2.84 -46.79
C PRO A 110 -12.95 3.90 -47.75
N GLY A 111 -13.52 4.97 -47.18
CA GLY A 111 -13.31 6.36 -47.65
C GLY A 111 -14.51 7.17 -48.22
N GLY A 112 -14.65 8.44 -47.78
CA GLY A 112 -15.13 9.54 -48.64
C GLY A 112 -16.27 10.48 -48.16
N SER A 113 -15.86 11.60 -47.53
CA SER A 113 -16.46 12.95 -47.23
C SER A 113 -17.80 13.51 -47.77
N THR A 114 -18.28 14.53 -47.01
CA THR A 114 -19.10 15.77 -47.31
C THR A 114 -20.54 15.74 -46.76
N GLY A 115 -21.16 16.79 -46.19
CA GLY A 115 -20.84 18.17 -45.82
C GLY A 115 -22.14 18.89 -45.38
N GLY A 116 -22.05 19.90 -44.47
CA GLY A 116 -23.02 20.99 -44.12
C GLY A 116 -24.47 20.64 -43.74
N ASP A 117 -25.29 21.50 -43.13
CA ASP A 117 -25.16 22.73 -42.34
C ASP A 117 -26.57 23.02 -41.75
N THR A 118 -26.58 23.58 -40.54
CA THR A 118 -27.55 24.50 -39.88
C THR A 118 -29.04 24.58 -40.26
N THR A 119 -29.91 24.44 -39.23
CA THR A 119 -30.95 25.39 -38.73
C THR A 119 -31.41 24.85 -37.35
N GLY A 120 -31.59 25.56 -36.24
CA GLY A 120 -32.01 26.95 -36.01
C GLY A 120 -33.53 27.00 -35.86
N ASP A 121 -34.08 26.86 -34.64
CA ASP A 121 -34.76 27.95 -33.90
C ASP A 121 -35.60 27.45 -32.69
N THR A 122 -36.04 28.43 -31.92
CA THR A 122 -36.30 28.48 -30.48
C THR A 122 -37.80 28.63 -30.19
N THR A 123 -38.26 28.22 -29.00
CA THR A 123 -39.43 28.70 -28.19
C THR A 123 -39.75 27.60 -27.15
N GLY A 124 -40.16 27.81 -25.90
CA GLY A 124 -40.66 28.95 -25.15
C GLY A 124 -41.63 28.40 -24.08
N ASP A 125 -41.28 28.56 -22.81
CA ASP A 125 -42.10 28.73 -21.58
C ASP A 125 -43.25 27.79 -21.14
N THR A 126 -43.00 27.21 -19.95
CA THR A 126 -43.76 27.23 -18.67
C THR A 126 -45.23 26.75 -18.50
N SER A 127 -45.36 25.78 -17.58
CA SER A 127 -46.39 25.55 -16.52
C SER A 127 -47.85 25.22 -16.87
N GLY A 128 -48.32 24.09 -16.31
CA GLY A 128 -49.74 23.77 -16.11
C GLY A 128 -49.93 22.44 -15.37
N SER A 129 -50.49 22.51 -14.16
CA SER A 129 -50.68 21.41 -13.20
C SER A 129 -51.86 20.46 -13.49
N ALA A 130 -51.75 19.26 -12.90
CA ALA A 130 -52.78 18.44 -12.25
C ALA A 130 -53.61 17.40 -13.04
N SER A 131 -53.37 16.13 -12.65
CA SER A 131 -54.33 15.09 -12.22
C SER A 131 -55.43 14.66 -13.19
N THR A 132 -55.52 13.40 -13.63
CA THR A 132 -55.98 12.24 -12.82
C THR A 132 -56.00 11.00 -13.74
N SER A 133 -55.68 9.80 -13.24
CA SER A 133 -56.30 8.49 -13.58
C SER A 133 -55.51 7.33 -12.96
N ALA A 134 -56.24 6.35 -12.46
CA ALA A 134 -55.87 5.29 -11.52
C ALA A 134 -55.25 4.02 -12.19
N PRO A 135 -54.95 2.91 -11.45
CA PRO A 135 -53.81 2.02 -11.67
C PRO A 135 -54.09 0.72 -12.44
N ALA A 136 -53.03 0.03 -12.87
CA ALA A 136 -53.08 -1.35 -13.33
C ALA A 136 -51.93 -2.21 -12.75
N SER A 137 -52.32 -3.12 -11.86
CA SER A 137 -51.93 -4.54 -11.71
C SER A 137 -50.47 -4.99 -11.73
N GLN A 138 -50.04 -5.51 -10.57
CA GLN A 138 -48.96 -6.49 -10.38
C GLN A 138 -49.31 -7.86 -11.00
N PRO A 139 -48.29 -8.70 -11.26
CA PRO A 139 -48.42 -10.13 -11.02
C PRO A 139 -47.47 -10.62 -9.92
N THR A 140 -48.07 -11.42 -9.05
CA THR A 140 -47.49 -12.26 -8.00
C THR A 140 -46.67 -13.41 -8.59
N GLY A 141 -45.48 -13.67 -8.04
CA GLY A 141 -44.65 -14.84 -8.34
C GLY A 141 -43.94 -15.33 -7.09
N SER A 142 -44.34 -16.51 -6.66
CA SER A 142 -44.13 -17.11 -5.34
C SER A 142 -42.71 -17.62 -5.10
N SER A 143 -42.32 -17.55 -3.83
CA SER A 143 -41.17 -18.18 -3.20
C SER A 143 -41.25 -19.70 -3.18
N GLU A 144 -40.19 -20.40 -3.61
CA GLU A 144 -39.90 -21.78 -3.21
C GLU A 144 -38.48 -21.88 -2.67
N THR A 145 -38.37 -22.36 -1.44
CA THR A 145 -37.14 -22.76 -0.75
C THR A 145 -37.18 -24.27 -0.59
N PRO A 146 -36.12 -25.02 -0.91
CA PRO A 146 -36.02 -26.40 -0.46
C PRO A 146 -35.22 -26.48 0.85
N ARG A 147 -35.90 -26.99 1.89
CA ARG A 147 -35.31 -27.63 3.06
C ARG A 147 -34.66 -28.96 2.63
N ALA A 148 -33.48 -29.25 3.15
CA ALA A 148 -32.94 -30.61 3.22
C ALA A 148 -32.61 -30.93 4.68
N GLU A 149 -33.25 -31.98 5.21
CA GLU A 149 -32.93 -32.62 6.48
C GLU A 149 -32.21 -33.96 6.24
N GLY A 150 -31.29 -34.30 7.15
CA GLY A 150 -31.12 -35.68 7.65
C GLY A 150 -29.93 -36.49 7.13
N GLY A 151 -29.00 -36.83 8.04
CA GLY A 151 -28.02 -37.90 7.78
C GLY A 151 -26.89 -38.04 8.81
N SER A 152 -27.20 -38.24 10.09
CA SER A 152 -26.22 -38.65 11.11
C SER A 152 -25.72 -40.07 10.85
N SER A 153 -24.40 -40.25 10.80
CA SER A 153 -23.74 -41.57 10.91
C SER A 153 -22.74 -41.53 12.05
N THR A 154 -23.09 -42.22 13.13
CA THR A 154 -22.28 -42.48 14.32
C THR A 154 -21.31 -43.63 14.05
N SER A 155 -20.04 -43.45 14.38
CA SER A 155 -19.14 -44.52 14.80
C SER A 155 -18.01 -43.96 15.66
N PRO A 156 -17.49 -44.74 16.63
CA PRO A 156 -17.01 -44.21 17.91
C PRO A 156 -15.52 -44.45 18.10
N PHE A 157 -14.68 -43.42 18.06
CA PHE A 157 -13.35 -43.48 18.67
C PHE A 157 -12.92 -42.09 19.18
N GLY A 158 -12.89 -41.97 20.51
CA GLY A 158 -11.91 -41.16 21.26
C GLY A 158 -11.88 -39.65 21.05
N SER A 159 -12.57 -38.91 21.93
CA SER A 159 -12.25 -37.52 22.26
C SER A 159 -10.81 -37.38 22.76
N PHE A 160 -10.07 -36.34 22.35
CA PHE A 160 -9.27 -35.44 23.20
C PHE A 160 -8.56 -34.39 22.32
N LEU A 161 -9.10 -33.16 22.26
CA LEU A 161 -8.37 -31.88 22.40
C LEU A 161 -9.30 -30.69 22.11
N GLY A 162 -9.28 -29.74 23.04
CA GLY A 162 -10.20 -28.62 23.11
C GLY A 162 -9.92 -27.47 22.14
N SER A 163 -11.00 -26.74 21.88
CA SER A 163 -11.13 -25.30 21.64
C SER A 163 -9.88 -24.52 21.19
N ALA A 164 -9.84 -24.21 19.89
CA ALA A 164 -9.64 -22.86 19.37
C ALA A 164 -10.09 -22.83 17.89
N GLY A 165 -11.37 -23.15 17.65
CA GLY A 165 -12.02 -22.87 16.37
C GLY A 165 -12.29 -21.38 16.26
N GLY A 166 -11.24 -20.55 16.19
CA GLY A 166 -11.38 -19.16 15.81
C GLY A 166 -11.81 -19.14 14.37
N SER A 167 -13.08 -18.79 14.10
CA SER A 167 -13.54 -18.44 12.76
C SER A 167 -12.55 -17.44 12.18
N SER A 168 -11.69 -17.90 11.28
CA SER A 168 -10.87 -17.05 10.43
C SER A 168 -11.83 -16.35 9.47
N GLY A 169 -12.59 -15.40 10.00
CA GLY A 169 -13.70 -14.77 9.30
C GLY A 169 -13.17 -14.15 8.02
N GLY A 170 -13.56 -14.68 6.85
CA GLY A 170 -13.40 -14.09 5.50
C GLY A 170 -12.01 -13.67 5.01
N PHE A 171 -10.98 -13.53 5.85
CA PHE A 171 -9.77 -12.77 5.56
C PHE A 171 -8.66 -13.59 4.89
N GLY A 172 -8.87 -14.90 4.66
CA GLY A 172 -7.89 -15.78 4.01
C GLY A 172 -7.84 -15.67 2.47
N GLY A 173 -8.84 -15.04 1.85
CA GLY A 173 -8.93 -14.91 0.39
C GLY A 173 -8.11 -13.76 -0.18
N SER A 174 -7.79 -13.84 -1.47
CA SER A 174 -7.01 -12.82 -2.19
C SER A 174 -7.82 -11.56 -2.57
N THR A 175 -9.11 -11.53 -2.23
CA THR A 175 -9.99 -10.40 -2.50
C THR A 175 -10.76 -10.03 -1.24
N GLN A 176 -10.72 -8.75 -0.88
CA GLN A 176 -11.40 -8.19 0.29
C GLN A 176 -12.12 -6.89 -0.10
N ASN A 177 -13.43 -6.81 0.18
CA ASN A 177 -14.30 -5.70 -0.19
C ASN A 177 -15.06 -5.14 1.02
N GLY A 178 -14.38 -4.99 2.15
CA GLY A 178 -14.98 -4.64 3.43
C GLY A 178 -15.69 -3.28 3.47
N LEU A 179 -15.37 -2.35 2.56
CA LEU A 179 -16.09 -1.08 2.47
C LEU A 179 -17.51 -1.22 1.93
N SER A 180 -17.91 -2.34 1.31
CA SER A 180 -19.30 -2.55 0.89
C SER A 180 -20.23 -2.91 2.04
N GLY A 181 -19.70 -3.38 3.18
CA GLY A 181 -20.48 -3.80 4.35
C GLY A 181 -20.82 -2.69 5.34
N ASP A 182 -21.24 -3.09 6.54
CA ASP A 182 -21.49 -2.19 7.67
C ASP A 182 -20.20 -1.56 8.22
N CYS A 183 -20.35 -0.41 8.87
CA CYS A 183 -19.21 0.26 9.49
C CYS A 183 -18.57 -0.58 10.60
N LYS A 184 -17.24 -0.63 10.55
CA LYS A 184 -16.39 -1.34 11.51
C LYS A 184 -15.51 -0.38 12.29
N ASP A 185 -15.11 -0.76 13.50
CA ASP A 185 -14.25 0.04 14.36
C ASP A 185 -12.91 0.35 13.67
N VAL A 186 -12.37 -0.62 12.93
CA VAL A 186 -11.11 -0.49 12.19
C VAL A 186 -11.33 -0.85 10.72
N THR A 187 -10.81 -0.02 9.82
CA THR A 187 -10.81 -0.29 8.38
C THR A 187 -9.37 -0.29 7.86
N VAL A 188 -8.93 -1.42 7.31
CA VAL A 188 -7.64 -1.53 6.62
C VAL A 188 -7.85 -1.31 5.12
N ILE A 189 -7.16 -0.33 4.55
CA ILE A 189 -7.02 -0.16 3.10
C ILE A 189 -5.68 -0.76 2.70
N PHE A 190 -5.68 -1.84 1.93
CA PHE A 190 -4.49 -2.63 1.62
C PHE A 190 -4.18 -2.67 0.12
N ALA A 191 -2.93 -2.40 -0.26
CA ALA A 191 -2.44 -2.58 -1.63
C ALA A 191 -1.48 -3.77 -1.72
N ARG A 192 -1.78 -4.73 -2.60
CA ARG A 192 -1.00 -5.96 -2.79
C ARG A 192 0.36 -5.74 -3.47
N GLY A 193 1.17 -6.78 -3.53
CA GLY A 193 2.45 -6.79 -4.23
C GLY A 193 2.33 -6.96 -5.74
N THR A 194 3.43 -6.73 -6.45
CA THR A 194 3.50 -6.90 -7.91
C THR A 194 3.13 -8.34 -8.29
N THR A 195 2.32 -8.50 -9.32
CA THR A 195 1.80 -9.77 -9.87
C THR A 195 0.91 -10.60 -8.94
N GLU A 196 0.60 -10.12 -7.73
CA GLU A 196 -0.32 -10.85 -6.85
C GLU A 196 -1.74 -10.88 -7.43
N MET A 197 -2.49 -11.94 -7.10
CA MET A 197 -3.88 -12.11 -7.53
C MET A 197 -4.87 -11.32 -6.66
N GLY A 198 -6.08 -11.11 -7.19
CA GLY A 198 -7.14 -10.40 -6.49
C GLY A 198 -6.76 -8.95 -6.16
N ASN A 199 -7.26 -8.40 -5.05
CA ASN A 199 -6.99 -7.03 -4.63
C ASN A 199 -6.13 -6.91 -3.35
N VAL A 200 -5.89 -8.02 -2.65
CA VAL A 200 -5.02 -8.08 -1.47
C VAL A 200 -3.89 -9.12 -1.55
N GLY A 201 -3.83 -9.93 -2.62
CA GLY A 201 -2.79 -10.94 -2.77
C GLY A 201 -2.87 -12.06 -1.73
N THR A 202 -1.76 -12.76 -1.50
CA THR A 202 -1.70 -13.90 -0.58
C THR A 202 -0.50 -13.88 0.35
N ALA A 203 0.57 -13.15 0.01
CA ALA A 203 1.83 -13.21 0.75
C ALA A 203 1.77 -12.50 2.11
N ALA A 204 1.46 -11.20 2.11
CA ALA A 204 1.46 -10.38 3.32
C ALA A 204 0.05 -10.06 3.83
N GLY A 205 -0.89 -9.77 2.91
CA GLY A 205 -2.23 -9.29 3.24
C GLY A 205 -3.04 -10.26 4.12
N PRO A 206 -3.49 -11.41 3.57
CA PRO A 206 -4.32 -12.36 4.32
C PRO A 206 -3.75 -12.79 5.69
N PRO A 207 -2.44 -13.15 5.81
CA PRO A 207 -1.86 -13.47 7.12
C PRO A 207 -1.97 -12.30 8.11
N PHE A 208 -1.66 -11.08 7.68
CA PHE A 208 -1.77 -9.87 8.51
C PHE A 208 -3.21 -9.62 8.96
N PHE A 209 -4.19 -9.73 8.07
CA PHE A 209 -5.60 -9.50 8.40
C PHE A 209 -6.14 -10.53 9.38
N GLN A 210 -5.75 -11.81 9.20
CA GLN A 210 -6.12 -12.89 10.11
C GLN A 210 -5.55 -12.65 11.51
N ALA A 211 -4.27 -12.30 11.61
CA ALA A 211 -3.63 -11.95 12.88
C ALA A 211 -4.28 -10.73 13.55
N LEU A 212 -4.63 -9.70 12.76
CA LEU A 212 -5.32 -8.51 13.27
C LEU A 212 -6.73 -8.85 13.76
N ALA A 213 -7.49 -9.65 13.02
CA ALA A 213 -8.82 -10.10 13.41
C ALA A 213 -8.79 -10.93 14.70
N GLN A 214 -7.78 -11.78 14.90
CA GLN A 214 -7.61 -12.55 16.14
C GLN A 214 -7.37 -11.65 17.36
N GLN A 215 -6.66 -10.54 17.21
CA GLN A 215 -6.32 -9.64 18.31
C GLN A 215 -7.34 -8.52 18.57
N LEU A 216 -8.08 -8.11 17.53
CA LEU A 216 -9.08 -7.06 17.60
C LEU A 216 -10.50 -7.61 17.83
N GLY A 217 -10.82 -8.75 17.23
CA GLY A 217 -12.18 -9.24 16.99
C GLY A 217 -12.54 -9.09 15.51
N SER A 218 -12.94 -10.18 14.85
CA SER A 218 -13.26 -10.18 13.41
C SER A 218 -14.48 -9.32 13.07
N ASP A 219 -15.41 -9.17 14.01
CA ASP A 219 -16.60 -8.33 13.90
C ASP A 219 -16.29 -6.83 13.89
N LYS A 220 -15.08 -6.44 14.31
CA LYS A 220 -14.59 -5.05 14.40
C LYS A 220 -13.70 -4.62 13.24
N LEU A 221 -13.35 -5.54 12.34
CA LEU A 221 -12.40 -5.31 11.26
C LEU A 221 -13.11 -5.32 9.90
N ALA A 222 -12.91 -4.26 9.12
CA ALA A 222 -13.14 -4.26 7.68
C ALA A 222 -11.79 -4.23 6.95
N VAL A 223 -11.66 -5.01 5.88
CA VAL A 223 -10.48 -4.97 5.00
C VAL A 223 -10.95 -4.66 3.59
N GLN A 224 -10.35 -3.64 2.98
CA GLN A 224 -10.60 -3.25 1.61
C GLN A 224 -9.30 -3.30 0.81
N GLY A 225 -9.24 -4.18 -0.18
CA GLY A 225 -8.15 -4.19 -1.12
C GLY A 225 -8.27 -3.05 -2.13
N VAL A 226 -7.12 -2.53 -2.54
CA VAL A 226 -7.02 -1.58 -3.65
C VAL A 226 -7.04 -2.38 -4.94
N GLU A 227 -8.07 -2.21 -5.75
CA GLU A 227 -8.12 -2.82 -7.09
C GLU A 227 -7.26 -2.01 -8.05
N TYR A 228 -6.23 -2.65 -8.59
CA TYR A 228 -5.26 -2.06 -9.52
C TYR A 228 -4.47 -3.17 -10.22
N ALA A 229 -3.71 -2.83 -11.26
CA ALA A 229 -3.06 -3.83 -12.11
C ALA A 229 -1.94 -4.63 -11.42
N ALA A 230 -1.27 -4.07 -10.41
CA ALA A 230 -0.09 -4.64 -9.77
C ALA A 230 0.97 -5.15 -10.77
N SER A 231 1.17 -4.42 -11.88
CA SER A 231 2.02 -4.88 -12.99
C SER A 231 3.50 -4.60 -12.74
N VAL A 232 4.38 -5.32 -13.44
CA VAL A 232 5.83 -5.02 -13.44
C VAL A 232 6.09 -3.59 -13.93
N GLY A 233 5.33 -3.11 -14.91
CA GLY A 233 5.40 -1.72 -15.37
C GLY A 233 5.06 -0.70 -14.29
N GLY A 234 4.13 -1.03 -13.38
CA GLY A 234 3.76 -0.18 -12.25
C GLY A 234 4.88 -0.01 -11.24
N ILE A 235 5.59 -1.09 -10.85
CA ILE A 235 6.71 -0.98 -9.91
C ILE A 235 7.88 -0.20 -10.50
N MET A 236 8.17 -0.36 -11.80
CA MET A 236 9.19 0.42 -12.51
C MET A 236 8.86 1.92 -12.60
N GLN A 237 7.58 2.27 -12.49
CA GLN A 237 7.10 3.65 -12.47
C GLN A 237 6.91 4.19 -11.05
N MET A 238 7.60 3.61 -10.05
CA MET A 238 7.55 4.07 -8.65
C MET A 238 6.17 3.89 -8.01
N GLY A 239 5.45 2.86 -8.43
CA GLY A 239 4.10 2.53 -8.02
C GLY A 239 3.07 2.84 -9.11
N ASP A 240 2.02 2.02 -9.20
CA ASP A 240 0.91 2.26 -10.11
C ASP A 240 0.18 3.57 -9.74
N GLN A 241 0.14 4.53 -10.67
CA GLN A 241 -0.46 5.83 -10.43
C GLN A 241 -1.98 5.74 -10.19
N ALA A 242 -2.68 4.92 -10.98
CA ALA A 242 -4.13 4.74 -10.83
C ALA A 242 -4.45 4.03 -9.51
N GLY A 243 -3.66 3.02 -9.13
CA GLY A 243 -3.76 2.35 -7.84
C GLY A 243 -3.49 3.30 -6.66
N SER A 244 -2.50 4.18 -6.77
CA SER A 244 -2.20 5.19 -5.74
C SER A 244 -3.37 6.15 -5.54
N GLN A 245 -3.96 6.65 -6.64
CA GLN A 245 -5.15 7.50 -6.60
C GLN A 245 -6.37 6.74 -6.05
N LYS A 246 -6.54 5.48 -6.44
CA LYS A 246 -7.63 4.61 -5.93
C LYS A 246 -7.49 4.40 -4.43
N MET A 247 -6.29 4.15 -3.92
CA MET A 247 -6.04 4.04 -2.49
C MET A 247 -6.42 5.32 -1.74
N ALA A 248 -6.01 6.49 -2.24
CA ALA A 248 -6.41 7.77 -1.65
C ALA A 248 -7.94 7.97 -1.68
N SER A 249 -8.60 7.57 -2.76
CA SER A 249 -10.07 7.59 -2.85
C SER A 249 -10.72 6.68 -1.81
N LEU A 250 -10.22 5.45 -1.63
CA LEU A 250 -10.76 4.49 -0.66
C LEU A 250 -10.57 4.95 0.78
N VAL A 251 -9.47 5.64 1.09
CA VAL A 251 -9.27 6.27 2.40
C VAL A 251 -10.33 7.35 2.65
N LYS A 252 -10.60 8.22 1.66
CA LYS A 252 -11.65 9.24 1.78
C LYS A 252 -13.03 8.60 1.93
N GLU A 253 -13.32 7.57 1.12
CA GLU A 253 -14.57 6.81 1.17
C GLU A 253 -14.80 6.17 2.54
N ALA A 254 -13.76 5.56 3.14
CA ALA A 254 -13.83 4.98 4.47
C ALA A 254 -14.27 6.00 5.53
N TYR A 255 -13.70 7.20 5.52
CA TYR A 255 -14.09 8.26 6.45
C TYR A 255 -15.46 8.87 6.15
N GLN A 256 -15.85 8.94 4.87
CA GLN A 256 -17.17 9.43 4.49
C GLN A 256 -18.27 8.46 4.92
N LYS A 257 -18.10 7.17 4.65
CA LYS A 257 -19.07 6.13 5.00
C LYS A 257 -19.08 5.84 6.50
N CYS A 258 -17.91 5.80 7.12
CA CYS A 258 -17.73 5.43 8.52
C CYS A 258 -16.89 6.47 9.29
N PRO A 259 -17.45 7.63 9.66
CA PRO A 259 -16.68 8.73 10.26
C PRO A 259 -15.96 8.40 11.57
N LYS A 260 -16.38 7.34 12.27
CA LYS A 260 -15.77 6.86 13.52
C LYS A 260 -14.71 5.77 13.31
N THR A 261 -14.58 5.21 12.11
CA THR A 261 -13.62 4.13 11.85
C THR A 261 -12.19 4.63 12.01
N LYS A 262 -11.33 3.79 12.57
CA LYS A 262 -9.88 4.00 12.57
C LYS A 262 -9.31 3.44 11.27
N VAL A 263 -8.92 4.32 10.36
CA VAL A 263 -8.34 3.90 9.08
C VAL A 263 -6.88 3.53 9.26
N VAL A 264 -6.51 2.36 8.75
CA VAL A 264 -5.15 1.84 8.62
C VAL A 264 -4.81 1.76 7.15
N MET A 265 -3.68 2.33 6.73
CA MET A 265 -3.15 2.12 5.39
C MET A 265 -2.08 1.05 5.44
N SER A 266 -2.06 0.16 4.46
CA SER A 266 -1.03 -0.88 4.41
C SER A 266 -0.73 -1.29 2.97
N GLY A 267 0.50 -1.73 2.73
CA GLY A 267 0.89 -2.21 1.43
C GLY A 267 2.08 -3.14 1.48
N TYR A 268 2.18 -4.01 0.48
CA TYR A 268 3.31 -4.91 0.30
C TYR A 268 4.02 -4.61 -1.02
N SER A 269 5.36 -4.52 -1.00
CA SER A 269 6.18 -4.33 -2.20
C SER A 269 5.75 -3.09 -3.01
N GLN A 270 5.26 -3.25 -4.24
CA GLN A 270 4.67 -2.16 -5.01
C GLN A 270 3.51 -1.46 -4.28
N GLY A 271 2.67 -2.20 -3.56
CA GLY A 271 1.59 -1.64 -2.77
C GLY A 271 2.07 -0.71 -1.66
N ALA A 272 3.27 -0.93 -1.10
CA ALA A 272 3.87 0.00 -0.15
C ALA A 272 4.17 1.36 -0.81
N MET A 273 4.62 1.38 -2.07
CA MET A 273 4.77 2.62 -2.83
C MET A 273 3.42 3.33 -3.05
N LEU A 274 2.34 2.59 -3.29
CA LEU A 274 0.99 3.16 -3.38
C LEU A 274 0.59 3.86 -2.08
N VAL A 275 0.95 3.32 -0.90
CA VAL A 275 0.71 3.96 0.40
C VAL A 275 1.40 5.32 0.47
N HIS A 276 2.68 5.39 0.11
CA HIS A 276 3.45 6.65 0.07
C HIS A 276 2.81 7.66 -0.89
N ASN A 277 2.49 7.24 -2.11
CA ASN A 277 1.92 8.11 -3.13
C ASN A 277 0.51 8.58 -2.78
N ALA A 278 -0.32 7.70 -2.20
CA ALA A 278 -1.64 8.06 -1.71
C ALA A 278 -1.54 9.09 -0.59
N ALA A 279 -0.66 8.90 0.40
CA ALA A 279 -0.46 9.85 1.49
C ALA A 279 -0.03 11.24 0.98
N LYS A 280 0.87 11.31 -0.02
CA LYS A 280 1.28 12.57 -0.66
C LYS A 280 0.12 13.31 -1.34
N SER A 281 -0.89 12.59 -1.83
CA SER A 281 -2.06 13.16 -2.52
C SER A 281 -3.24 13.51 -1.61
N LEU A 282 -3.21 13.05 -0.36
CA LEU A 282 -4.28 13.27 0.61
C LEU A 282 -4.10 14.63 1.31
N PRO A 283 -5.21 15.34 1.63
CA PRO A 283 -5.13 16.53 2.48
C PRO A 283 -4.51 16.22 3.84
N ALA A 284 -3.78 17.17 4.42
CA ALA A 284 -3.12 17.01 5.73
C ALA A 284 -4.11 16.60 6.84
N ASP A 285 -5.33 17.14 6.82
CA ASP A 285 -6.39 16.77 7.77
C ASP A 285 -6.81 15.31 7.65
N THR A 286 -6.66 14.70 6.47
CA THR A 286 -6.97 13.29 6.25
C THR A 286 -5.82 12.39 6.71
N THR A 287 -4.58 12.72 6.33
CA THR A 287 -3.40 11.95 6.76
C THR A 287 -3.17 12.04 8.27
N GLY A 288 -3.43 13.19 8.89
CA GLY A 288 -3.36 13.37 10.35
C GLY A 288 -4.37 12.52 11.14
N LYS A 289 -5.46 12.06 10.50
CA LYS A 289 -6.46 11.17 11.11
C LYS A 289 -6.13 9.68 10.98
N ILE A 290 -5.20 9.31 10.09
CA ILE A 290 -4.77 7.91 9.91
C ILE A 290 -4.25 7.37 11.25
N ALA A 291 -4.81 6.24 11.67
CA ALA A 291 -4.51 5.65 12.97
C ALA A 291 -3.18 4.87 12.94
N ALA A 292 -2.92 4.14 11.84
CA ALA A 292 -1.67 3.43 11.64
C ALA A 292 -1.35 3.26 10.15
N VAL A 293 -0.06 3.10 9.85
CA VAL A 293 0.45 2.65 8.56
C VAL A 293 1.36 1.46 8.78
N VAL A 294 1.15 0.37 8.05
CA VAL A 294 2.04 -0.80 8.07
C VAL A 294 2.44 -1.20 6.67
N ASN A 295 3.73 -1.07 6.33
CA ASN A 295 4.26 -1.50 5.03
C ASN A 295 5.17 -2.73 5.19
N PHE A 296 5.05 -3.66 4.25
CA PHE A 296 5.89 -4.86 4.14
C PHE A 296 6.74 -4.75 2.87
N GLY A 297 8.05 -4.99 2.97
CA GLY A 297 8.92 -4.99 1.79
C GLY A 297 8.94 -3.66 1.04
N ASP A 298 9.02 -2.55 1.76
CA ASP A 298 8.82 -1.20 1.23
C ASP A 298 10.03 -0.69 0.40
N PRO A 299 9.90 -0.48 -0.93
CA PRO A 299 10.95 0.13 -1.74
C PRO A 299 11.32 1.56 -1.30
N PHE A 300 10.39 2.25 -0.64
CA PHE A 300 10.55 3.62 -0.14
C PHE A 300 10.77 3.65 1.38
N GLN A 301 11.28 2.58 1.99
CA GLN A 301 11.46 2.50 3.45
C GLN A 301 12.25 3.66 4.10
N ARG A 302 13.10 4.34 3.32
CA ARG A 302 13.88 5.52 3.78
C ARG A 302 13.12 6.84 3.67
N GLN A 303 11.91 6.84 3.10
CA GLN A 303 11.05 8.02 2.96
C GLN A 303 10.00 8.02 4.07
N ALA A 304 9.64 9.21 4.55
CA ALA A 304 8.51 9.36 5.46
C ALA A 304 7.19 9.24 4.70
N ILE A 305 6.18 8.63 5.33
CA ILE A 305 4.79 8.66 4.84
C ILE A 305 4.23 10.05 5.11
N GLN A 306 4.04 10.85 4.05
CA GLN A 306 3.73 12.27 4.20
C GLN A 306 2.44 12.52 5.01
N GLY A 307 2.55 13.38 6.04
CA GLY A 307 1.42 13.79 6.87
C GLY A 307 0.98 12.77 7.93
N VAL A 308 1.62 11.60 8.01
CA VAL A 308 1.36 10.61 9.07
C VAL A 308 2.49 10.70 10.12
N PRO A 309 2.16 10.88 11.42
CA PRO A 309 3.16 10.86 12.49
C PRO A 309 4.00 9.58 12.48
N SER A 310 5.31 9.69 12.67
CA SER A 310 6.24 8.56 12.56
C SER A 310 5.98 7.46 13.59
N ASP A 311 5.43 7.79 14.75
CA ASP A 311 5.06 6.81 15.77
C ASP A 311 3.87 5.94 15.34
N ARG A 312 3.08 6.37 14.34
CA ARG A 312 1.98 5.63 13.72
C ARG A 312 2.39 4.87 12.45
N VAL A 313 3.67 4.91 12.08
CA VAL A 313 4.20 4.21 10.90
C VAL A 313 5.08 3.04 11.34
N LYS A 314 4.80 1.85 10.80
CA LYS A 314 5.66 0.67 10.92
C LYS A 314 6.04 0.18 9.53
N ILE A 315 7.32 0.26 9.20
CA ILE A 315 7.88 -0.34 7.99
C ILE A 315 8.60 -1.62 8.41
N ILE A 316 8.26 -2.73 7.75
CA ILE A 316 8.83 -4.05 7.99
C ILE A 316 9.61 -4.43 6.73
N CYS A 317 10.93 -4.49 6.87
CA CYS A 317 11.86 -4.87 5.82
C CYS A 317 12.82 -5.92 6.38
N HIS A 318 12.85 -7.10 5.75
CA HIS A 318 13.83 -8.13 6.09
C HIS A 318 15.23 -7.74 5.63
N ALA A 319 16.26 -8.16 6.37
CA ALA A 319 17.63 -7.71 6.12
C ALA A 319 18.17 -8.10 4.74
N GLY A 320 17.79 -9.27 4.21
CA GLY A 320 18.17 -9.71 2.87
C GLY A 320 17.22 -9.29 1.75
N ASP A 321 16.20 -8.49 2.05
CA ASP A 321 15.23 -8.04 1.05
C ASP A 321 15.86 -7.02 0.07
N GLY A 322 16.19 -7.50 -1.13
CA GLY A 322 16.69 -6.69 -2.23
C GLY A 322 15.77 -5.53 -2.66
N VAL A 323 14.46 -5.66 -2.49
CA VAL A 323 13.50 -4.59 -2.80
C VAL A 323 13.64 -3.45 -1.80
N CYS A 324 13.68 -3.74 -0.50
CA CYS A 324 13.95 -2.74 0.54
C CYS A 324 15.36 -2.13 0.43
N ALA A 325 16.33 -2.89 -0.09
CA ALA A 325 17.67 -2.40 -0.36
C ALA A 325 17.76 -1.49 -1.60
N GLY A 326 16.70 -1.43 -2.42
CA GLY A 326 16.63 -0.62 -3.64
C GLY A 326 17.25 -1.28 -4.88
N THR A 327 17.53 -2.59 -4.83
CA THR A 327 18.08 -3.34 -5.97
C THR A 327 17.00 -3.90 -6.88
N ALA A 328 15.73 -3.81 -6.46
CA ALA A 328 14.57 -4.41 -7.11
C ALA A 328 14.66 -5.95 -7.27
N ALA A 329 15.61 -6.60 -6.60
CA ALA A 329 15.76 -8.04 -6.63
C ALA A 329 14.72 -8.72 -5.71
N ILE A 330 13.92 -9.62 -6.28
CA ILE A 330 13.00 -10.47 -5.51
C ILE A 330 13.79 -11.60 -4.87
N THR A 331 14.31 -11.34 -3.69
CA THR A 331 15.01 -12.31 -2.86
C THR A 331 14.02 -13.19 -2.09
N PRO A 332 14.43 -14.37 -1.56
CA PRO A 332 13.57 -15.17 -0.68
C PRO A 332 13.01 -14.38 0.51
N ASP A 333 13.80 -13.48 1.08
CA ASP A 333 13.40 -12.62 2.20
C ASP A 333 12.28 -11.62 1.82
N HIS A 334 12.12 -11.30 0.54
CA HIS A 334 10.99 -10.48 0.09
C HIS A 334 9.66 -11.24 0.13
N LEU A 335 9.68 -12.58 0.16
CA LEU A 335 8.49 -13.42 0.01
C LEU A 335 7.94 -13.96 1.34
N THR A 336 8.57 -13.61 2.47
CA THR A 336 8.34 -14.25 3.77
C THR A 336 7.60 -13.37 4.79
N TYR A 337 6.99 -12.27 4.36
CA TYR A 337 6.32 -11.32 5.26
C TYR A 337 5.07 -11.85 6.00
N SER A 338 4.59 -13.05 5.65
CA SER A 338 3.60 -13.76 6.46
C SER A 338 4.09 -14.02 7.89
N GLN A 339 5.40 -14.11 8.10
CA GLN A 339 6.02 -14.30 9.42
C GLN A 339 5.84 -13.09 10.35
N ASP A 340 5.68 -11.89 9.79
CA ASP A 340 5.54 -10.65 10.54
C ASP A 340 4.09 -10.29 10.87
N ALA A 341 3.12 -11.09 10.42
CA ALA A 341 1.70 -10.81 10.56
C ALA A 341 1.29 -10.46 12.00
N ASN A 342 1.80 -11.20 12.99
CA ASN A 342 1.52 -10.94 14.40
C ASN A 342 2.13 -9.62 14.89
N THR A 343 3.38 -9.33 14.52
CA THR A 343 4.06 -8.07 14.86
C THR A 343 3.33 -6.87 14.24
N ALA A 344 2.92 -6.98 12.98
CA ALA A 344 2.14 -5.98 12.29
C ALA A 344 0.77 -5.74 12.95
N ALA A 345 0.06 -6.82 13.28
CA ALA A 345 -1.22 -6.76 13.97
C ALA A 345 -1.10 -6.09 15.36
N GLN A 346 -0.09 -6.47 16.15
CA GLN A 346 0.15 -5.88 17.47
C GLN A 346 0.42 -4.37 17.38
N PHE A 347 1.21 -3.95 16.39
CA PHE A 347 1.45 -2.53 16.15
C PHE A 347 0.14 -1.80 15.87
N VAL A 348 -0.71 -2.30 14.96
CA VAL A 348 -2.00 -1.67 14.66
C VAL A 348 -2.89 -1.63 15.89
N VAL A 349 -3.01 -2.73 16.63
CA VAL A 349 -3.80 -2.81 17.86
C VAL A 349 -3.38 -1.75 18.87
N SER A 350 -2.08 -1.48 19.02
CA SER A 350 -1.55 -0.43 19.91
C SER A 350 -1.94 1.00 19.52
N LYS A 351 -2.47 1.21 18.31
CA LYS A 351 -2.84 2.52 17.77
C LYS A 351 -4.35 2.74 17.64
N VAL A 352 -5.13 1.67 17.73
CA VAL A 352 -6.59 1.70 17.51
C VAL A 352 -7.42 1.34 18.73
N LYS A 353 -6.80 0.79 19.78
CA LYS A 353 -7.43 0.57 21.09
C LYS A 353 -7.23 1.74 22.03
#